data_AF-M1BDR6-F1
#
_entry.id   AF-M1BDR6-F1
#
_cell.length_a   1.000
_cell.length_b   1.000
_cell.length_c   1.000
_cell.angle_alpha   90.00
_cell.angle_beta   90.00
_cell.angle_gamma   90.00
#
_symmetry.space_group_name_H-M   'P 1'
#
loop_
_entity.id
_entity.type
_entity.pdbx_description
1 polymer ?
#
loop_
_entity_poly.entity_id
_entity_poly.type
_entity_poly.pdbx_seq_one_letter_code
_entity_poly.pdbx_strand_id
1 'polypeptide(L)'
;MMSLADQWGWFGDGEGKNLEKLLKQMIDESDPKLPVGYLNADEIASRAKLNLPPLSVIMNSLHEGGYAVSRSHIAPNAIKTDCPMVECVKIVKHLQQTAEMSSCH
;
A
#
# COMPACT_ATOMS: atom_id res chain seq x y z
N MET A 1 4.29 7.91 20.27
CA MET A 1 4.64 6.48 20.15
C MET A 1 6.06 6.30 19.65
N MET A 2 6.42 6.76 18.44
CA MET A 2 7.78 6.62 17.90
C MET A 2 8.85 7.23 18.81
N SER A 3 8.64 8.47 19.26
CA SER A 3 9.57 9.16 20.18
C SER A 3 9.75 8.46 21.52
N LEU A 4 8.71 7.78 22.03
CA LEU A 4 8.77 7.02 23.28
C LEU A 4 9.56 5.73 23.09
N ALA A 5 9.31 5.01 21.99
CA ALA A 5 10.06 3.80 21.66
C ALA A 5 11.56 4.09 21.45
N ASP A 6 11.91 5.24 20.88
CA ASP A 6 13.30 5.72 20.79
C ASP A 6 13.90 6.01 22.17
N GLN A 7 13.18 6.79 23.00
CA GLN A 7 13.61 7.12 24.36
C GLN A 7 13.79 5.90 25.26
N TRP A 8 13.00 4.84 25.05
CA TRP A 8 13.12 3.58 25.77
C TRP A 8 14.18 2.64 25.20
N GLY A 9 14.87 3.03 24.13
CA GLY A 9 15.92 2.23 23.50
C GLY A 9 15.38 0.97 22.82
N TRP A 10 14.12 0.98 22.37
CA TRP A 10 13.52 -0.16 21.67
C TRP A 10 13.97 -0.24 20.20
N PHE A 11 14.52 0.84 19.67
CA PHE A 11 15.15 0.86 18.34
C PHE A 11 16.62 0.45 18.43
N GLY A 12 17.09 -0.29 17.42
CA GLY A 12 18.42 -0.90 17.43
C GLY A 12 18.56 -1.99 16.36
N ASP A 13 19.64 -2.76 16.39
CA ASP A 13 19.87 -3.83 15.43
C ASP A 13 18.96 -5.06 15.65
N GLY A 14 18.78 -5.85 14.59
CA GLY A 14 17.91 -7.03 14.63
C GLY A 14 16.43 -6.66 14.76
N GLU A 15 15.79 -7.09 15.86
CA GLU A 15 14.36 -6.89 16.10
C GLU A 15 13.96 -5.42 16.27
N GLY A 16 14.86 -4.55 16.77
CA GLY A 16 14.59 -3.12 16.92
C GLY A 16 14.30 -2.42 15.58
N LYS A 17 15.01 -2.80 14.50
CA LYS A 17 14.75 -2.33 13.13
C LYS A 17 13.40 -2.80 12.59
N ASN A 18 12.97 -4.00 12.96
CA ASN A 18 11.66 -4.52 12.56
C ASN A 18 10.54 -3.76 13.29
N LEU A 19 10.73 -3.46 14.57
CA LEU A 19 9.80 -2.65 15.35
C LEU A 19 9.67 -1.24 14.78
N GLU A 20 10.79 -0.59 14.44
CA GLU A 20 10.78 0.75 13.84
C GLU A 20 9.98 0.76 12.53
N LYS A 21 10.21 -0.23 11.65
CA LYS A 21 9.45 -0.38 10.39
C LYS A 21 7.96 -0.59 10.64
N LEU A 22 7.61 -1.46 11.60
CA LEU A 22 6.22 -1.72 11.95
C LEU A 22 5.53 -0.46 12.47
N LEU A 23 6.16 0.27 13.39
CA LEU A 23 5.59 1.50 13.94
C LEU A 23 5.41 2.58 12.86
N LYS A 24 6.35 2.70 11.92
CA LYS A 24 6.20 3.62 10.77
C LYS A 24 4.97 3.25 9.94
N GLN A 25 4.84 1.97 9.61
CA GLN A 25 3.69 1.47 8.85
C GLN A 25 2.36 1.68 9.59
N MET A 26 2.32 1.47 10.91
CA MET A 26 1.11 1.71 11.71
C MET A 26 0.73 3.19 11.78
N ILE A 27 1.73 4.10 11.81
CA ILE A 27 1.48 5.54 11.78
C ILE A 27 0.91 5.95 10.42
N ASP A 28 1.51 5.48 9.32
CA ASP A 28 1.01 5.75 7.97
C ASP A 28 -0.43 5.21 7.79
N GLU A 29 -0.72 4.06 8.39
CA GLU A 29 -2.05 3.44 8.38
C GLU A 29 -3.09 4.16 9.27
N SER A 30 -2.63 5.01 10.20
CA SER A 30 -3.50 5.77 11.11
C SER A 30 -4.00 7.10 10.53
N ASP A 31 -3.81 7.34 9.23
CA ASP A 31 -4.34 8.52 8.55
C ASP A 31 -5.89 8.55 8.65
N PRO A 32 -6.49 9.65 9.18
CA PRO A 32 -7.93 9.77 9.34
C PRO A 32 -8.72 9.73 8.03
N LYS A 33 -8.07 9.92 6.87
CA LYS A 33 -8.70 9.79 5.56
C LYS A 33 -8.90 8.32 5.15
N LEU A 34 -8.15 7.40 5.75
CA LEU A 34 -8.23 5.98 5.40
C LEU A 34 -9.47 5.35 6.05
N PRO A 35 -10.26 4.59 5.28
CA PRO A 35 -11.43 3.91 5.83
C PRO A 35 -11.03 2.71 6.69
N VAL A 36 -12.01 2.22 7.46
CA VAL A 36 -11.91 0.93 8.14
C VAL A 36 -11.86 -0.22 7.13
N GLY A 37 -11.01 -1.21 7.42
CA GLY A 37 -10.77 -2.37 6.56
C GLY A 37 -9.48 -2.26 5.76
N TYR A 38 -9.31 -3.17 4.80
CA TYR A 38 -8.18 -3.19 3.88
C TYR A 38 -8.61 -3.85 2.56
N LEU A 39 -7.91 -3.55 1.48
CA LEU A 39 -8.00 -4.27 0.22
C LEU A 39 -6.79 -5.17 0.08
N ASN A 40 -7.00 -6.43 -0.29
CA ASN A 40 -5.90 -7.33 -0.63
C ASN A 40 -5.56 -7.17 -2.12
N ALA A 41 -4.28 -6.99 -2.43
CA ALA A 41 -3.75 -6.94 -3.79
C ALA A 41 -4.22 -8.14 -4.63
N ASP A 42 -4.26 -9.34 -4.03
CA ASP A 42 -4.69 -10.57 -4.69
C ASP A 42 -6.17 -10.53 -5.10
N GLU A 43 -7.00 -9.86 -4.29
CA GLU A 43 -8.41 -9.64 -4.60
C GLU A 43 -8.59 -8.65 -5.76
N ILE A 44 -7.77 -7.60 -5.81
CA ILE A 44 -7.74 -6.65 -6.92
C ILE A 44 -7.33 -7.38 -8.21
N ALA A 45 -6.31 -8.25 -8.17
CA ALA A 45 -5.86 -9.06 -9.31
C ALA A 45 -6.97 -9.97 -9.81
N SER A 46 -7.61 -10.70 -8.88
CA SER A 46 -8.71 -11.61 -9.18
C SER A 46 -9.86 -10.88 -9.87
N ARG A 47 -10.27 -9.71 -9.35
CA ARG A 47 -11.34 -8.89 -9.93
C ARG A 47 -10.93 -8.22 -11.25
N ALA A 48 -9.67 -7.86 -11.40
CA ALA A 48 -9.13 -7.30 -12.64
C ALA A 48 -8.96 -8.35 -13.75
N LYS A 49 -8.83 -9.63 -13.38
CA LYS A 49 -8.48 -10.76 -14.27
C LYS A 49 -7.11 -10.58 -14.94
N LEU A 50 -6.16 -10.05 -14.18
CA LEU A 50 -4.87 -9.58 -14.68
C LEU A 50 -3.77 -9.80 -13.65
N ASN A 51 -2.51 -9.84 -14.11
CA ASN A 51 -1.35 -9.85 -13.22
C ASN A 51 -1.19 -8.47 -12.59
N LEU A 52 -1.00 -8.43 -11.27
CA LEU A 52 -0.86 -7.16 -10.58
C LEU A 52 0.52 -6.54 -10.84
N PRO A 53 0.61 -5.25 -11.17
CA PRO A 53 1.85 -4.50 -11.05
C PRO A 53 2.37 -4.52 -9.61
N PRO A 54 3.65 -4.16 -9.38
CA PRO A 54 4.17 -4.01 -8.03
C PRO A 54 3.31 -3.06 -7.20
N LEU A 55 3.06 -3.41 -5.93
CA LEU A 55 2.22 -2.62 -5.03
C LEU A 55 2.61 -1.14 -4.95
N SER A 56 3.91 -0.83 -5.01
CA SER A 56 4.40 0.54 -5.05
C SER A 56 3.86 1.34 -6.24
N VAL A 57 3.77 0.73 -7.43
CA VAL A 57 3.24 1.38 -8.64
C VAL A 57 1.75 1.68 -8.48
N ILE A 58 1.01 0.73 -7.94
CA ILE A 58 -0.44 0.88 -7.69
C ILE A 58 -0.67 1.98 -6.65
N MET A 59 0.06 1.96 -5.53
CA MET A 59 -0.03 2.98 -4.49
C MET A 59 0.32 4.37 -5.03
N ASN A 60 1.39 4.50 -5.84
CA ASN A 60 1.74 5.78 -6.46
C ASN A 60 0.62 6.28 -7.36
N SER A 61 0.02 5.39 -8.16
CA SER A 61 -1.07 5.76 -9.08
C SER A 61 -2.35 6.16 -8.33
N LEU A 62 -2.63 5.51 -7.19
CA LEU A 62 -3.73 5.91 -6.30
C LEU A 62 -3.48 7.29 -5.71
N HIS A 63 -2.25 7.54 -5.25
CA HIS A 63 -1.86 8.85 -4.71
C HIS A 63 -1.93 9.96 -5.77
N GLU A 64 -1.47 9.70 -6.99
CA GLU A 64 -1.59 10.61 -8.15
C GLU A 64 -3.06 10.86 -8.54
N GLY A 65 -3.92 9.86 -8.35
CA GLY A 65 -5.38 9.98 -8.51
C GLY A 65 -6.07 10.77 -7.39
N GLY A 66 -5.34 11.22 -6.37
CA GLY A 66 -5.86 11.99 -5.25
C GLY A 66 -6.46 11.16 -4.11
N TYR A 67 -6.28 9.83 -4.15
CA TYR A 67 -6.75 8.92 -3.10
C TYR A 67 -5.76 8.83 -1.95
N ALA A 68 -6.28 8.71 -0.73
CA ALA A 68 -5.47 8.33 0.41
C ALA A 68 -5.09 6.85 0.26
N VAL A 69 -3.82 6.53 0.47
CA VAL A 69 -3.34 5.14 0.39
C VAL A 69 -2.18 4.88 1.34
N SER A 70 -2.24 3.75 2.04
CA SER A 70 -1.16 3.24 2.87
C SER A 70 -1.02 1.73 2.73
N ARG A 71 0.12 1.19 3.18
CA ARG A 71 0.20 -0.26 3.45
C ARG A 71 -0.56 -0.57 4.74
N SER A 72 -1.03 -1.81 4.84
CA SER A 72 -1.69 -2.32 6.04
C SER A 72 -0.78 -3.32 6.75
N HIS A 73 -0.58 -3.16 8.06
CA HIS A 73 0.22 -4.10 8.86
C HIS A 73 -0.45 -5.48 9.01
N ILE A 74 -1.73 -5.61 8.65
CA ILE A 74 -2.52 -6.84 8.79
C ILE A 74 -2.03 -7.96 7.85
N ALA A 75 -1.56 -7.62 6.65
CA ALA A 75 -1.03 -8.61 5.71
C ALA A 75 -0.01 -7.99 4.73
N PRO A 76 0.98 -8.77 4.24
CA PRO A 76 2.03 -8.26 3.35
C PRO A 76 1.51 -7.58 2.06
N ASN A 77 0.39 -8.09 1.52
CA ASN A 77 -0.23 -7.61 0.30
C ASN A 77 -1.48 -6.74 0.55
N ALA A 78 -1.67 -6.25 1.78
CA ALA A 78 -2.83 -5.43 2.11
C ALA A 78 -2.52 -3.93 1.98
N ILE A 79 -3.43 -3.21 1.33
CA ILE A 79 -3.43 -1.76 1.24
C ILE A 79 -4.68 -1.20 1.91
N LYS A 80 -4.57 -0.05 2.56
CA LYS A 80 -5.73 0.76 2.92
C LYS A 80 -5.86 1.89 1.93
N THR A 81 -7.07 2.13 1.44
CA THR A 81 -7.34 3.26 0.56
C THR A 81 -8.81 3.63 0.64
N ASP A 82 -9.11 4.92 0.45
CA ASP A 82 -10.46 5.45 0.24
C ASP A 82 -10.95 5.24 -1.21
N CYS A 83 -10.08 4.74 -2.10
CA CYS A 83 -10.43 4.42 -3.46
C CYS A 83 -11.42 3.23 -3.51
N PRO A 84 -12.61 3.39 -4.12
CA PRO A 84 -13.54 2.30 -4.31
C PRO A 84 -12.94 1.18 -5.16
N MET A 85 -13.28 -0.08 -4.87
CA MET A 85 -12.74 -1.25 -5.59
C MET A 85 -12.89 -1.14 -7.13
N VAL A 86 -13.99 -0.55 -7.61
CA VAL A 86 -14.23 -0.36 -9.05
C VAL A 86 -13.16 0.56 -9.67
N GLU A 87 -12.79 1.64 -8.99
CA GLU A 87 -11.76 2.57 -9.44
C GLU A 87 -10.36 1.95 -9.31
N CYS A 88 -10.07 1.24 -8.21
CA CYS A 88 -8.84 0.46 -8.06
C CYS A 88 -8.60 -0.49 -9.25
N VAL A 89 -9.63 -1.25 -9.65
CA VAL A 89 -9.53 -2.17 -10.80
C VAL A 89 -9.30 -1.42 -12.11
N LYS A 90 -9.91 -0.24 -12.30
CA LYS A 90 -9.67 0.59 -13.51
C LYS A 90 -8.23 1.09 -13.56
N ILE A 91 -7.69 1.58 -12.45
CA ILE A 91 -6.30 2.06 -12.36
C ILE A 91 -5.33 0.92 -12.69
N VAL A 92 -5.51 -0.25 -12.08
CA VAL A 92 -4.65 -1.43 -12.33
C VAL A 92 -4.69 -1.85 -13.81
N LYS A 93 -5.88 -1.86 -14.43
CA LYS A 93 -6.02 -2.15 -15.87
C LYS A 93 -5.28 -1.15 -16.74
N HIS A 94 -5.34 0.14 -16.39
CA HIS A 94 -4.65 1.19 -17.14
C HIS A 94 -3.12 1.05 -17.03
N LEU A 95 -2.61 0.74 -15.83
CA LEU A 95 -1.18 0.54 -15.61
C LEU A 95 -0.60 -0.60 -16.44
N GLN A 96 -1.36 -1.69 -16.59
CA GLN A 96 -0.92 -2.82 -17.39
C GLN A 96 -0.85 -2.50 -18.89
N GLN A 97 -1.83 -1.75 -19.41
CA GLN A 97 -1.81 -1.30 -20.80
C GLN A 97 -0.59 -0.40 -21.08
N THR A 98 -0.26 0.49 -20.16
CA THR A 98 0.93 1.36 -20.26
C THR A 98 2.24 0.55 -20.20
N ALA A 99 2.30 -0.48 -19.36
CA ALA A 99 3.45 -1.37 -19.28
C ALA A 99 3.65 -2.19 -20.57
N GLU A 100 2.56 -2.68 -21.17
CA GLU A 100 2.59 -3.40 -22.46
C GLU A 100 3.06 -2.50 -23.61
N MET A 101 2.63 -1.24 -23.66
CA MET A 101 3.09 -0.28 -24.68
C MET A 101 4.57 0.12 -24.52
N SER A 102 5.08 0.15 -23.29
CA SER A 102 6.48 0.50 -23.00
C SER A 102 7.46 -0.63 -23.30
N SER A 103 6.98 -1.87 -23.46
CA SER A 103 7.80 -3.04 -23.79
C SER A 103 7.99 -3.24 -25.31
N CYS A 104 7.35 -2.41 -26.15
CA CYS A 104 7.45 -2.47 -27.62
C CYS A 104 8.42 -1.43 -28.22
N HIS A 105 9.13 -0.67 -27.40
CA HIS A 105 10.17 0.29 -27.79
C HIS A 105 11.52 -0.11 -27.20
#